data_AF-A0A7K2KWY7-F1
#
_entry.id   AF-A0A7K2KWY7-F1
#
_cell.length_a   1.000
_cell.length_b   1.000
_cell.length_c   1.000
_cell.angle_alpha   90.00
_cell.angle_beta   90.00
_cell.angle_gamma   90.00
#
_symmetry.space_group_name_H-M   'P 1'
#
loop_
_entity.id
_entity.type
_entity.pdbx_description
1 polymer ?
#
loop_
_entity_poly.entity_id
_entity_poly.type
_entity_poly.pdbx_seq_one_letter_code
_entity_poly.pdbx_strand_id
1 'polypeptide(L)'
;AAVAAAAHAGDPVALASFERAAQALAAGIAATATLVEIDIAVVGGGVAGAGEILFAPLRRFLGVYATLDFVRDLTVVPALTGTDAGLLGAAAAAS
;
A
#
# COMPACT_ATOMS: atom_id res chain seq x y z
N ALA A 1 4.32 -6.84 14.34
CA ALA A 1 5.78 -6.99 14.52
C ALA A 1 6.27 -8.40 14.18
N ALA A 2 5.73 -9.46 14.80
CA ALA A 2 6.23 -10.84 14.60
C ALA A 2 6.21 -11.34 13.13
N VAL A 3 5.10 -11.14 12.41
CA VAL A 3 4.98 -11.58 11.01
C VAL A 3 5.94 -10.83 10.08
N ALA A 4 6.12 -9.52 10.29
CA ALA A 4 7.09 -8.73 9.55
C ALA A 4 8.52 -9.22 9.81
N ALA A 5 8.89 -9.45 11.07
CA ALA A 5 10.21 -9.98 11.42
C ALA A 5 10.46 -11.37 10.80
N ALA A 6 9.45 -12.25 10.81
CA ALA A 6 9.54 -13.56 10.18
C ALA A 6 9.74 -13.46 8.66
N ALA A 7 9.01 -12.55 7.99
CA ALA A 7 9.20 -12.31 6.56
C ALA A 7 10.60 -11.75 6.24
N HIS A 8 11.14 -10.85 7.09
CA HIS A 8 12.52 -10.37 6.95
C HIS A 8 13.55 -11.49 7.15
N ALA A 9 13.23 -12.50 7.97
CA ALA A 9 14.03 -13.71 8.13
C ALA A 9 13.84 -14.74 7.00
N GLY A 10 13.03 -14.43 5.98
CA GLY A 10 12.80 -15.30 4.83
C GLY A 10 11.75 -16.40 5.06
N ASP A 11 10.93 -16.30 6.11
CA ASP A 11 9.87 -17.28 6.36
C ASP A 11 8.86 -17.30 5.19
N PRO A 12 8.68 -18.46 4.52
CA PRO A 12 7.87 -18.52 3.30
C PRO A 12 6.39 -18.27 3.56
N VAL A 13 5.88 -18.59 4.76
CA VAL A 13 4.47 -18.37 5.12
C VAL A 13 4.21 -16.89 5.37
N ALA A 14 5.14 -16.22 6.05
CA ALA A 14 5.08 -14.79 6.30
C ALA A 14 5.19 -13.99 4.98
N LEU A 15 6.12 -14.37 4.10
CA LEU A 15 6.24 -13.78 2.76
C LEU A 15 4.96 -13.98 1.94
N ALA A 16 4.41 -15.21 1.91
CA ALA A 16 3.14 -15.48 1.23
C ALA A 16 1.95 -14.72 1.84
N SER A 17 2.02 -14.35 3.12
CA SER A 17 1.01 -13.51 3.76
C SER A 17 1.08 -12.06 3.26
N PHE A 18 2.28 -11.49 3.19
CA PHE A 18 2.49 -10.15 2.64
C PHE A 18 2.14 -10.07 1.16
N GLU A 19 2.46 -11.12 0.40
CA GLU A 19 2.09 -11.24 -1.01
C GLU A 19 0.57 -11.13 -1.20
N ARG A 20 -0.20 -11.91 -0.45
CA ARG A 20 -1.68 -11.89 -0.49
C ARG A 20 -2.24 -10.54 -0.03
N ALA A 21 -1.68 -9.96 1.03
CA ALA A 21 -2.09 -8.66 1.54
C ALA A 21 -1.85 -7.55 0.51
N ALA A 22 -0.67 -7.56 -0.13
CA ALA A 22 -0.30 -6.62 -1.17
C ALA A 22 -1.22 -6.72 -2.40
N GLN A 23 -1.60 -7.93 -2.81
CA GLN A 23 -2.54 -8.15 -3.90
C GLN A 23 -3.92 -7.55 -3.59
N ALA A 24 -4.47 -7.85 -2.42
CA ALA A 24 -5.77 -7.33 -2.01
C ALA A 24 -5.75 -5.80 -1.88
N LEU A 25 -4.66 -5.25 -1.34
CA LEU A 25 -4.48 -3.81 -1.21
C LEU A 25 -4.37 -3.13 -2.58
N ALA A 26 -3.59 -3.69 -3.52
CA ALA A 26 -3.50 -3.17 -4.89
C ALA A 26 -4.87 -3.14 -5.57
N ALA A 27 -5.67 -4.21 -5.44
CA ALA A 27 -7.01 -4.26 -6.03
C ALA A 27 -7.93 -3.18 -5.43
N GLY A 28 -7.90 -3.00 -4.11
CA GLY A 28 -8.66 -1.95 -3.43
C GLY A 28 -8.26 -0.55 -3.86
N ILE A 29 -6.95 -0.26 -3.88
CA ILE A 29 -6.44 1.05 -4.32
C ILE A 29 -6.81 1.32 -5.77
N ALA A 30 -6.59 0.36 -6.68
CA ALA A 30 -6.92 0.54 -8.09
C ALA A 30 -8.42 0.80 -8.30
N ALA A 31 -9.29 0.08 -7.60
CA ALA A 31 -10.73 0.31 -7.64
C ALA A 31 -11.10 1.72 -7.13
N THR A 32 -10.49 2.17 -6.03
CA THR A 32 -10.69 3.52 -5.51
C THR A 32 -10.20 4.58 -6.50
N ALA A 33 -8.98 4.45 -7.02
CA ALA A 33 -8.42 5.38 -8.00
C ALA A 33 -9.30 5.50 -9.25
N THR A 34 -9.87 4.39 -9.71
CA THR A 34 -10.82 4.38 -10.83
C THR A 34 -12.10 5.16 -10.53
N LEU A 35 -12.61 5.08 -9.29
CA LEU A 35 -13.89 5.67 -8.91
C LEU A 35 -13.83 7.15 -8.55
N VAL A 36 -12.70 7.58 -7.97
CA VAL A 36 -12.55 8.94 -7.42
C VAL A 36 -11.38 9.72 -8.00
N GLU A 37 -10.73 9.20 -9.05
CA GLU A 37 -9.63 9.85 -9.79
C GLU A 37 -8.51 10.35 -8.85
N ILE A 38 -7.95 9.44 -8.06
CA ILE A 38 -6.79 9.76 -7.20
C ILE A 38 -5.47 9.33 -7.85
N ASP A 39 -4.46 10.19 -7.71
CA ASP A 39 -3.11 9.94 -8.23
C ASP A 39 -2.15 9.40 -7.17
N ILE A 40 -2.49 9.51 -5.88
CA ILE A 40 -1.62 9.10 -4.77
C ILE A 40 -2.41 8.34 -3.71
N ALA A 41 -1.92 7.16 -3.33
CA ALA A 41 -2.40 6.42 -2.17
C ALA A 41 -1.33 6.33 -1.08
N VAL A 42 -1.70 6.72 0.13
CA VAL A 42 -0.81 6.69 1.30
C VAL A 42 -1.17 5.50 2.19
N VAL A 43 -0.20 4.61 2.42
CA VAL A 43 -0.37 3.43 3.28
C VAL A 43 0.20 3.72 4.66
N GLY A 44 -0.66 3.83 5.68
CA GLY A 44 -0.29 4.12 7.06
C GLY A 44 -0.38 2.92 8.02
N GLY A 45 -0.22 3.20 9.31
CA GLY A 45 -0.36 2.22 10.40
C GLY A 45 0.81 1.25 10.52
N GLY A 46 0.71 0.30 11.47
CA GLY A 46 1.80 -0.64 11.78
C GLY A 46 2.20 -1.58 10.62
N VAL A 47 1.37 -1.69 9.58
CA VAL A 47 1.65 -2.49 8.38
C VAL A 47 2.61 -1.79 7.42
N ALA A 48 2.59 -0.45 7.36
CA ALA A 48 3.53 0.34 6.56
C ALA A 48 4.99 0.13 7.04
N GLY A 49 5.17 -0.19 8.33
CA GLY A 49 6.46 -0.55 8.91
C GLY A 49 7.08 -1.85 8.38
N ALA A 50 6.35 -2.64 7.58
CA ALA A 50 6.91 -3.81 6.90
C ALA A 50 7.84 -3.44 5.72
N GLY A 51 7.84 -2.18 5.29
CA GLY A 51 8.73 -1.68 4.24
C GLY A 51 8.56 -2.47 2.93
N GLU A 52 9.67 -2.71 2.25
CA GLU A 52 9.69 -3.31 0.91
C GLU A 52 9.05 -4.70 0.83
N ILE A 53 8.97 -5.45 1.94
CA ILE A 53 8.24 -6.72 1.98
C ILE A 53 6.77 -6.55 1.61
N LEU A 54 6.17 -5.40 1.94
CA LEU A 54 4.81 -5.04 1.52
C LEU A 54 4.81 -4.22 0.23
N PHE A 55 5.67 -3.19 0.14
CA PHE A 55 5.58 -2.20 -0.94
C PHE A 55 6.06 -2.73 -2.30
N ALA A 56 7.05 -3.64 -2.33
CA ALA A 56 7.49 -4.25 -3.57
C ALA A 56 6.39 -5.09 -4.27
N PRO A 57 5.76 -6.08 -3.61
CA PRO A 57 4.66 -6.81 -4.24
C PRO A 57 3.44 -5.92 -4.51
N LEU A 58 3.18 -4.91 -3.67
CA LEU A 58 2.06 -3.98 -3.88
C LEU A 58 2.21 -3.20 -5.20
N ARG A 59 3.40 -2.62 -5.44
CA ARG A 59 3.70 -1.93 -6.71
C ARG A 59 3.60 -2.88 -7.90
N ARG A 60 4.06 -4.13 -7.76
CA ARG A 60 3.94 -5.15 -8.82
C ARG A 60 2.47 -5.39 -9.17
N PHE A 61 1.60 -5.60 -8.19
CA PHE A 61 0.17 -5.83 -8.45
C PHE A 61 -0.53 -4.61 -9.01
N LEU A 62 -0.20 -3.40 -8.57
CA LEU A 62 -0.73 -2.17 -9.17
C LEU A 62 -0.37 -2.06 -10.65
N GLY A 63 0.86 -2.41 -11.03
CA GLY A 63 1.26 -2.48 -12.45
C GLY A 63 0.44 -3.48 -13.26
N VAL A 64 -0.02 -4.58 -12.65
CA VAL A 64 -0.93 -5.54 -13.30
C VAL A 64 -2.33 -4.94 -13.50
N TYR A 65 -2.81 -4.11 -12.56
CA TYR A 65 -4.11 -3.44 -12.66
C TYR A 65 -4.09 -2.18 -13.54
N ALA A 66 -2.91 -1.62 -13.82
CA ALA A 66 -2.72 -0.44 -14.67
C ALA A 66 -2.83 -0.71 -16.18
N THR A 67 -3.57 -1.75 -16.58
CA THR A 67 -3.95 -2.01 -17.98
C THR A 67 -4.87 -0.94 -18.56
N LEU A 68 -5.40 -0.05 -17.72
CA LEU A 68 -6.18 1.12 -18.08
C LEU A 68 -5.38 2.40 -17.78
N ASP A 69 -5.35 3.32 -18.74
CA ASP A 69 -4.44 4.48 -18.78
C ASP A 69 -4.50 5.39 -17.55
N PHE A 70 -5.61 5.38 -16.81
CA PHE A 70 -5.84 6.23 -15.63
C PHE A 70 -5.18 5.73 -14.32
N VAL A 71 -4.59 4.54 -14.29
CA VAL A 71 -3.86 4.04 -13.09
C VAL A 71 -2.34 4.12 -13.29
N ARG A 72 -1.85 4.52 -14.47
CA ARG A 72 -0.41 4.50 -14.78
C ARG A 72 0.42 5.44 -13.90
N ASP A 73 -0.17 6.55 -13.47
CA ASP A 73 0.51 7.55 -12.65
C ASP A 73 0.21 7.41 -11.14
N LEU A 74 -0.55 6.38 -10.76
CA LEU A 74 -0.88 6.11 -9.36
C LEU A 74 0.39 5.79 -8.56
N THR A 75 0.72 6.68 -7.64
CA THR A 75 1.87 6.55 -6.77
C THR A 75 1.44 6.04 -5.40
N VAL A 76 2.13 5.02 -4.88
CA VAL A 76 1.89 4.50 -3.53
C VAL A 76 3.10 4.73 -2.64
N VAL A 77 2.86 5.42 -1.52
CA VAL A 77 3.89 5.80 -0.56
C VAL A 77 3.51 5.37 0.86
N PRO A 78 4.50 5.04 1.72
CA PRO A 78 4.24 4.92 3.15
C PRO A 78 3.84 6.28 3.72
N ALA A 79 2.93 6.29 4.70
CA ALA A 79 2.71 7.47 5.50
C ALA A 79 4.03 7.87 6.20
N LEU A 80 4.45 9.13 6.05
CA LEU A 80 5.71 9.66 6.63
C LEU A 80 5.64 9.88 8.16
N THR A 81 4.67 9.29 8.84
CA THR A 81 4.32 9.66 10.21
C THR A 81 4.24 8.42 11.09
N GLY A 82 5.05 8.38 12.17
CA GLY A 82 4.59 7.75 13.41
C GLY A 82 3.27 8.37 13.87
N THR A 83 2.50 7.65 14.71
CA THR A 83 1.19 7.90 15.38
C THR A 83 0.14 8.91 14.83
N ASP A 84 0.51 9.99 14.12
CA ASP A 84 -0.34 11.11 13.69
C ASP A 84 -0.78 11.07 12.21
N ALA A 85 -0.69 9.92 11.54
CA ALA A 85 -1.08 9.77 10.13
C ALA A 85 -2.55 10.13 9.84
N GLY A 86 -3.43 9.97 10.84
CA GLY A 86 -4.85 10.31 10.71
C GLY A 86 -5.14 11.81 10.62
N LEU A 87 -4.26 12.65 11.19
CA LEU A 87 -4.48 14.10 11.26
C LEU A 87 -4.16 14.82 9.94
N LEU A 88 -3.16 14.37 9.19
CA LEU A 88 -2.80 14.99 7.91
C LEU A 88 -3.82 14.66 6.79
N GLY A 89 -4.36 13.43 6.78
CA GLY A 89 -5.42 13.05 5.83
C GLY A 89 -6.74 13.78 6.09
N ALA A 90 -7.12 13.98 7.35
CA ALA A 90 -8.29 14.78 7.71
C ALA A 90 -8.11 16.27 7.41
N ALA A 91 -6.90 16.81 7.56
CA ALA A 91 -6.59 18.21 7.27
C ALA A 91 -6.62 18.53 5.76
N ALA A 92 -6.14 17.62 4.91
CA ALA A 92 -6.20 17.79 3.45
C ALA A 92 -7.61 17.60 2.87
N ALA A 93 -8.46 16.80 3.52
CA ALA A 93 -9.86 16.62 3.13
C ALA A 93 -10.78 17.77 3.61
N ALA A 94 -10.27 18.66 4.47
CA ALA A 94 -11.02 19.78 5.05
C ALA A 94 -10.65 21.15 4.45
N SER A 95 -9.79 21.20 3.43
CA SER A 95 -9.38 22.42 2.71
C SER A 95 -10.05 22.54 1.35
#